data_AF-A0A2I0HIZ4-F1
#
_entry.id   AF-A0A2I0HIZ4-F1
#
_cell.length_a   1.000
_cell.length_b   1.000
_cell.length_c   1.000
_cell.angle_alpha   90.00
_cell.angle_beta   90.00
_cell.angle_gamma   90.00
#
_symmetry.space_group_name_H-M   'P 1'
#
loop_
_entity.id
_entity.type
_entity.pdbx_description
1 polymer ?
#
loop_
_entity_poly.entity_id
_entity_poly.type
_entity_poly.pdbx_seq_one_letter_code
_entity_poly.pdbx_strand_id
1 'polypeptide(L)' 'SVLSGGGSVPVKQASAPTWINMVNEFQKRALSTRLGIPMIYGIDALHGHNNVYNATIFPHNVGLGATR' A
#
# COMPACT_ATOMS: atom_id res chain seq x y z
N SER A 1 12.40 -6.00 -0.09
CA SER A 1 11.07 -5.35 0.04
C SER A 1 10.92 -4.31 -1.05
N VAL A 2 9.70 -3.78 -1.25
CA VAL A 2 9.38 -2.65 -2.15
C VAL A 2 8.48 -1.68 -1.38
N LEU A 3 8.57 -0.37 -1.66
CA LEU A 3 7.76 0.67 -1.01
C LEU A 3 6.91 1.42 -2.04
N SER A 4 5.64 1.69 -1.72
CA SER A 4 4.81 2.67 -2.44
C SER A 4 4.99 4.07 -1.82
N GLY A 5 5.76 4.92 -2.47
CA GLY A 5 6.06 6.29 -2.02
C GLY A 5 4.96 7.32 -2.34
N GLY A 6 3.68 6.95 -2.26
CA GLY A 6 2.54 7.83 -2.49
C GLY A 6 2.17 8.13 -3.95
N GLY A 7 3.16 8.21 -4.86
CA GLY A 7 2.92 8.35 -6.31
C GLY A 7 2.88 7.02 -7.07
N SER A 8 3.31 5.94 -6.44
CA SER A 8 3.42 4.61 -7.06
C SER A 8 2.10 3.84 -6.94
N VAL A 9 1.14 4.19 -7.81
CA VAL A 9 -0.15 3.50 -7.95
C VAL A 9 -0.15 2.61 -9.20
N PRO A 10 -0.86 1.46 -9.20
CA PRO A 10 -0.93 0.59 -10.37
C PRO A 10 -1.52 1.32 -11.59
N VAL A 11 -2.58 2.09 -11.36
CA VAL A 11 -3.30 2.93 -12.32
C VAL A 11 -4.00 4.08 -11.59
N LYS A 12 -4.42 5.11 -12.32
CA LYS A 12 -5.22 6.21 -11.75
C LYS A 12 -6.50 5.65 -11.14
N GLN A 13 -6.81 6.04 -9.90
CA GLN A 13 -8.00 5.58 -9.15
C GLN A 13 -8.13 4.04 -9.08
N ALA A 14 -7.00 3.35 -8.90
CA ALA A 14 -6.95 1.90 -8.80
C ALA A 14 -7.90 1.35 -7.72
N SER A 15 -8.69 0.34 -8.10
CA SER A 15 -9.51 -0.43 -7.16
C SER A 15 -8.68 -1.39 -6.32
N ALA A 16 -9.22 -1.88 -5.20
CA ALA A 16 -8.53 -2.87 -4.37
C ALA A 16 -8.13 -4.15 -5.13
N PRO A 17 -8.97 -4.76 -5.99
CA PRO A 17 -8.55 -5.87 -6.85
C PRO A 17 -7.36 -5.55 -7.76
N THR A 18 -7.28 -4.33 -8.29
CA THR A 18 -6.15 -3.89 -9.12
C THR A 18 -4.84 -3.87 -8.33
N TRP A 19 -4.89 -3.41 -7.08
CA TRP A 19 -3.73 -3.47 -6.17
C TRP A 19 -3.30 -4.89 -5.86
N ILE A 20 -4.26 -5.78 -5.55
CA ILE A 20 -4.00 -7.20 -5.27
C ILE A 20 -3.28 -7.85 -6.45
N ASN A 21 -3.76 -7.62 -7.67
CA ASN A 21 -3.16 -8.18 -8.88
C ASN A 21 -1.71 -7.72 -9.07
N MET A 22 -1.44 -6.42 -8.90
CA MET A 22 -0.07 -5.89 -9.01
C MET A 22 0.87 -6.52 -7.98
N VAL A 23 0.45 -6.57 -6.70
CA VAL A 23 1.28 -7.13 -5.61
C VAL A 23 1.50 -8.63 -5.82
N ASN A 24 0.49 -9.36 -6.28
CA ASN A 24 0.61 -10.79 -6.61
C ASN A 24 1.62 -11.03 -7.73
N GLU A 25 1.66 -10.19 -8.76
CA GLU A 25 2.66 -10.29 -9.83
C GLU A 25 4.08 -10.02 -9.33
N PHE A 26 4.28 -9.03 -8.46
CA PHE A 26 5.58 -8.83 -7.80
C PHE A 26 5.97 -10.02 -6.93
N GLN A 27 5.03 -10.56 -6.17
CA GLN A 27 5.29 -11.71 -5.30
C GLN A 27 5.65 -12.97 -6.10
N LYS A 28 4.94 -13.25 -7.21
CA LYS A 28 5.28 -14.35 -8.12
C LYS A 28 6.72 -14.23 -8.63
N ARG A 29 7.16 -13.02 -9.00
CA ARG A 29 8.53 -12.75 -9.46
C ARG A 29 9.57 -12.90 -8.33
N ALA A 30 9.24 -12.51 -7.10
CA ALA A 30 10.12 -12.74 -5.97
C ALA A 30 10.32 -14.23 -5.68
N LEU A 31 9.23 -15.00 -5.75
CA LEU A 31 9.23 -16.44 -5.53
C LEU A 31 9.89 -17.23 -6.67
N SER A 32 10.00 -16.68 -7.88
CA SER A 32 10.70 -17.33 -8.99
C SER A 32 12.23 -17.20 -8.93
N THR A 33 12.78 -16.50 -7.92
CA THR A 33 14.23 -16.45 -7.70
C THR A 33 14.76 -17.78 -7.17
N ARG A 34 16.08 -18.02 -7.30
CA ARG A 34 16.74 -19.27 -6.84
C ARG A 34 16.37 -19.68 -5.41
N LEU A 35 16.19 -18.70 -4.51
CA LEU A 35 15.89 -18.94 -3.09
C LEU A 35 14.40 -18.84 -2.76
N GLY A 36 13.56 -18.36 -3.69
CA GLY A 36 12.12 -18.22 -3.47
C GLY A 36 11.76 -17.39 -2.24
N ILE A 37 12.57 -16.38 -1.88
CA ILE A 37 12.32 -15.56 -0.69
C ILE A 37 11.15 -14.59 -0.98
N PRO A 38 10.07 -14.60 -0.18
CA PRO A 38 8.95 -13.70 -0.40
C PRO A 38 9.34 -12.25 -0.14
N MET A 39 8.70 -11.32 -0.86
CA MET A 39 8.87 -9.90 -0.61
C MET A 39 7.72 -9.34 0.25
N ILE A 40 8.02 -8.23 0.92
CA ILE A 40 7.04 -7.38 1.59
C ILE A 40 6.87 -6.11 0.75
N TYR A 41 5.62 -5.71 0.52
CA TYR A 41 5.24 -4.45 -0.11
C TYR A 41 4.76 -3.48 0.97
N GLY A 42 5.49 -2.39 1.19
CA GLY A 42 5.19 -1.38 2.21
C GLY A 42 4.44 -0.17 1.66
N ILE A 43 3.75 0.54 2.54
CA ILE A 43 3.09 1.82 2.25
C ILE A 43 3.08 2.72 3.49
N ASP A 44 3.05 4.04 3.26
CA ASP A 44 2.82 5.02 4.32
C ASP A 44 1.32 5.18 4.60
N ALA A 45 0.91 4.81 5.81
CA ALA A 45 -0.47 4.93 6.31
C ALA A 45 -0.50 5.91 7.51
N LEU A 46 -0.55 7.21 7.21
CA LEU A 46 -0.40 8.31 8.17
C LEU A 46 -1.70 8.67 8.89
N HIS A 47 -2.85 8.42 8.26
CA HIS A 47 -4.19 8.72 8.77
C HIS A 47 -5.25 7.89 8.05
N GLY A 48 -5.03 6.58 8.07
CA GLY A 48 -5.69 5.61 7.17
C GLY A 48 -4.76 5.22 6.02
N HIS A 49 -5.26 4.45 5.06
CA HIS A 49 -4.50 4.05 3.87
C HIS A 49 -4.45 5.20 2.85
N ASN A 50 -3.95 6.36 3.28
CA ASN A 50 -4.20 7.67 2.69
C ASN A 50 -3.68 7.88 1.26
N ASN A 51 -2.78 7.01 0.79
CA ASN A 51 -2.29 7.04 -0.59
C ASN A 51 -3.19 6.28 -1.58
N VAL A 52 -4.19 5.52 -1.09
CA VAL A 52 -5.11 4.75 -1.92
C VAL A 52 -6.39 5.53 -2.17
N TYR A 53 -6.79 5.57 -3.44
CA TYR A 53 -8.02 6.23 -3.86
C TYR A 53 -9.24 5.67 -3.10
N ASN A 54 -10.09 6.57 -2.61
CA ASN A 54 -11.32 6.25 -1.88
C ASN A 54 -11.11 5.49 -0.55
N ALA A 55 -9.89 5.46 -0.01
CA ALA A 55 -9.66 4.99 1.34
C ALA A 55 -10.26 5.97 2.36
N THR A 56 -10.75 5.45 3.49
CA THR A 56 -11.15 6.30 4.62
C THR A 56 -9.97 7.12 5.11
N ILE A 57 -10.19 8.43 5.23
CA ILE A 57 -9.21 9.38 5.77
C ILE A 57 -9.65 9.76 7.17
N PHE A 58 -8.84 9.39 8.16
CA PHE A 58 -9.06 9.77 9.55
C PHE A 58 -8.49 11.18 9.82
N PRO A 59 -8.92 11.85 10.91
CA PRO A 59 -8.20 13.01 11.42
C PRO A 59 -6.74 12.66 11.68
N HIS A 60 -5.82 13.59 11.41
CA HIS A 60 -4.42 13.41 11.79
C HIS A 60 -4.25 13.26 13.31
N ASN A 61 -3.12 12.68 13.72
CA ASN A 61 -2.84 12.31 15.11
C ASN A 61 -3.05 13.46 16.12
N VAL A 62 -2.74 14.71 15.77
CA VAL A 62 -3.00 15.87 16.64
C VAL A 62 -4.49 16.06 16.93
N GLY A 63 -5.35 15.89 15.91
CA GLY A 63 -6.80 15.96 16.06
C GLY A 63 -7.35 14.77 16.83
N LEU A 64 -6.77 13.58 16.66
CA LEU A 64 -7.12 12.42 17.48
C LEU A 64 -6.77 12.64 18.96
N GLY A 65 -5.60 13.22 19.24
CA GLY A 65 -5.17 13.57 20.60
C GLY A 65 -6.09 14.58 21.28
N ALA A 66 -6.67 15.52 20.52
CA ALA A 66 -7.60 16.52 21.04
C ALA A 66 -9.05 16.02 21.24
N THR A 67 -9.34 14.75 20.99
CA THR A 67 -10.69 14.21 21.18
C THR A 67 -11.11 14.09 22.65
N ARG A 68 -10.16 14.17 23.59
CA ARG A 68 -10.39 14.13 25.04
C ARG A 68 -9.43 15.07 25.77
#